data_AF-A0AAV3ZAK7-F1
#
_entry.id   AF-A0AAV3ZAK7-F1
#
_cell.length_a   1.000
_cell.length_b   1.000
_cell.length_c   1.000
_cell.angle_alpha   90.00
_cell.angle_beta   90.00
_cell.angle_gamma   90.00
#
_symmetry.space_group_name_H-M   'P 1'
#
loop_
_entity.id
_entity.type
_entity.pdbx_description
1 polymer ?
#
loop_
_entity_poly.entity_id
_entity_poly.type
_entity_poly.pdbx_seq_one_letter_code
_entity_poly.pdbx_strand_id
1 'polypeptide(L)'
;MQTLQEEHPEVFSAFLAGYHVLLRSDRFWARLSTDLVIEQTLMRSMKSVGGLTRGRGIGDSLRTQWLLSRSACADMNSAMQEVTGSENTTSG
;
A
#
# COMPACT_ATOMS: atom_id res chain seq x y z
N MET A 1 12.08 -22.67 4.59
CA MET A 1 12.22 -21.38 5.31
C MET A 1 13.12 -21.46 6.54
N GLN A 2 13.56 -22.64 6.99
CA GLN A 2 14.44 -22.79 8.16
C GLN A 2 15.93 -22.55 7.87
N THR A 3 16.37 -22.54 6.60
CA THR A 3 17.78 -22.33 6.21
C THR A 3 18.09 -20.94 5.64
N LEU A 4 17.11 -20.04 5.53
CA LEU A 4 17.31 -18.70 4.94
C LEU A 4 18.38 -17.89 5.68
N GLN A 5 18.45 -18.04 7.00
CA GLN A 5 19.45 -17.38 7.85
C GLN A 5 20.88 -17.84 7.55
N GLU A 6 21.05 -19.09 7.10
CA GLU A 6 22.36 -19.70 6.81
C GLU A 6 22.76 -19.52 5.34
N GLU A 7 21.80 -19.66 4.41
CA GLU A 7 22.04 -19.59 2.96
C GLU A 7 22.15 -18.15 2.43
N HIS A 8 21.38 -17.22 3.02
CA HIS A 8 21.25 -15.83 2.55
C HIS A 8 21.10 -14.85 3.72
N PRO A 9 22.16 -14.65 4.54
CA PRO A 9 22.12 -13.82 5.75
C PRO A 9 21.74 -12.36 5.47
N GLU A 10 22.11 -11.82 4.30
CA GLU A 10 21.73 -10.49 3.84
C GLU A 10 20.23 -10.36 3.59
N VAL A 11 19.60 -11.39 3.00
CA VAL A 11 18.15 -11.41 2.77
C VAL A 11 17.41 -11.57 4.09
N PHE A 12 17.94 -12.41 4.98
CA PHE A 12 17.37 -12.60 6.31
C PHE A 12 17.42 -11.32 7.16
N SER A 13 18.56 -10.63 7.18
CA SER A 13 18.68 -9.34 7.89
C SER A 13 17.79 -8.25 7.30
N ALA A 14 17.69 -8.15 5.97
CA ALA A 14 16.76 -7.24 5.32
C ALA A 14 15.30 -7.57 5.65
N PHE A 15 14.94 -8.86 5.72
CA PHE A 15 13.61 -9.30 6.12
C PHE A 15 13.29 -8.90 7.57
N LEU A 16 14.22 -9.11 8.51
CA LEU A 16 14.06 -8.68 9.91
C LEU A 16 14.00 -7.16 10.06
N ALA A 17 14.68 -6.42 9.19
CA ALA A 17 14.62 -4.96 9.13
C ALA A 17 13.32 -4.42 8.48
N GLY A 18 12.37 -5.29 8.12
CA GLY A 18 11.06 -4.89 7.59
C GLY A 18 10.99 -4.72 6.07
N TYR A 19 12.05 -5.05 5.32
CA TYR A 19 12.06 -4.98 3.86
C TYR A 19 11.30 -6.15 3.23
N HIS A 20 9.98 -6.11 3.35
CA HIS A 20 9.09 -7.12 2.81
C HIS A 20 8.69 -6.77 1.38
N VAL A 21 8.84 -7.75 0.48
CA VAL A 21 8.43 -7.61 -0.91
C VAL A 21 7.44 -8.72 -1.26
N LEU A 22 6.26 -8.31 -1.72
CA LEU A 22 5.15 -9.19 -2.06
C LEU A 22 5.20 -9.59 -3.53
N LEU A 23 4.77 -10.83 -3.80
CA LEU A 23 4.60 -11.36 -5.15
C LEU A 23 3.14 -11.78 -5.34
N ARG A 24 2.43 -11.12 -6.27
CA ARG A 24 1.01 -11.39 -6.58
C ARG A 24 0.80 -12.25 -7.82
N SER A 25 1.87 -12.57 -8.55
CA SER A 25 1.84 -13.40 -9.77
C SER A 25 3.14 -14.17 -9.90
N ASP A 26 3.12 -15.32 -10.58
CA ASP A 26 4.30 -16.17 -10.87
C ASP A 26 5.26 -15.56 -11.93
N ARG A 27 5.35 -14.24 -12.00
CA ARG A 27 6.26 -13.54 -12.90
C ARG A 27 7.49 -13.11 -12.12
N PHE A 28 8.66 -13.51 -12.59
CA PHE A 28 9.97 -13.25 -11.95
C PHE A 28 10.23 -11.77 -11.60
N TRP A 29 9.64 -10.82 -12.32
CA TRP A 29 9.86 -9.38 -12.14
C TRP A 29 8.64 -8.61 -11.60
N ALA A 30 7.70 -9.30 -10.94
CA ALA A 30 6.46 -8.70 -10.44
C ALA A 30 6.47 -8.41 -8.92
N ARG A 31 7.66 -8.30 -8.32
CA ARG A 31 7.81 -8.01 -6.89
C ARG A 31 7.48 -6.54 -6.61
N LEU A 32 6.60 -6.29 -5.64
CA LEU A 32 6.18 -4.95 -5.22
C LEU A 32 6.40 -4.79 -3.72
N SER A 33 6.73 -3.57 -3.28
CA SER A 33 6.79 -3.27 -1.84
C SER A 33 5.40 -3.42 -1.22
N THR A 34 5.38 -3.80 0.05
CA THR A 34 4.13 -4.01 0.80
C THR A 34 3.28 -2.74 0.83
N ASP A 35 3.91 -1.58 1.07
CA ASP A 35 3.23 -0.28 1.11
C ASP A 35 2.55 0.05 -0.22
N LEU A 36 3.24 -0.18 -1.34
CA LEU A 36 2.69 0.07 -2.67
C LEU A 36 1.48 -0.82 -2.96
N VAL A 37 1.49 -2.07 -2.49
CA VAL A 37 0.35 -2.98 -2.64
C VAL A 37 -0.84 -2.52 -1.80
N ILE A 38 -0.62 -2.04 -0.58
CA ILE A 38 -1.67 -1.50 0.29
C ILE A 38 -2.29 -0.26 -0.36
N GLU A 39 -1.46 0.71 -0.76
CA GLU A 39 -1.94 1.94 -1.40
C GLU A 39 -2.73 1.63 -2.68
N GLN A 40 -2.19 0.80 -3.57
CA GLN A 40 -2.89 0.42 -4.80
C GLN A 40 -4.20 -0.32 -4.54
N THR A 41 -4.28 -1.11 -3.47
CA THR A 41 -5.51 -1.84 -3.11
C THR A 41 -6.57 -0.87 -2.59
N LEU A 42 -6.21 0.06 -1.72
CA LEU A 42 -7.10 1.13 -1.25
C LEU A 42 -7.59 1.99 -2.42
N MET A 43 -6.66 2.46 -3.26
CA MET A 43 -6.98 3.29 -4.43
C MET A 43 -7.83 2.54 -5.47
N ARG A 44 -7.60 1.25 -5.66
CA ARG A 44 -8.44 0.41 -6.54
C ARG A 44 -9.86 0.32 -6.00
N SER A 45 -10.03 0.08 -4.70
CA SER A 45 -11.34 0.03 -4.06
C SER A 45 -12.12 1.33 -4.25
N MET A 46 -11.45 2.48 -4.05
CA MET A 46 -12.02 3.80 -4.31
C MET A 46 -12.46 3.98 -5.76
N LYS A 47 -11.63 3.54 -6.73
CA LYS A 47 -11.93 3.67 -8.16
C LYS A 47 -13.08 2.76 -8.60
N SER A 48 -13.13 1.52 -8.11
CA SER A 48 -14.11 0.52 -8.54
C SER A 48 -15.43 0.62 -7.76
N VAL A 49 -15.40 0.34 -6.45
CA VAL A 49 -16.59 0.31 -5.58
C VAL A 49 -17.10 1.73 -5.36
N GLY A 50 -16.18 2.70 -5.20
CA GLY A 50 -16.53 4.11 -5.10
C GLY A 50 -16.99 4.74 -6.42
N GLY A 51 -17.02 4.01 -7.53
CA GLY A 51 -17.57 4.51 -8.79
C GLY A 51 -16.82 5.69 -9.41
N LEU A 52 -15.62 6.02 -8.91
CA LEU A 52 -14.88 7.22 -9.26
C LEU A 52 -14.51 7.31 -10.75
N THR A 53 -14.42 6.16 -11.43
CA THR A 53 -14.03 6.06 -12.84
C THR A 53 -15.21 5.73 -13.76
N ARG A 54 -16.45 5.67 -13.26
CA ARG A 54 -17.64 5.36 -14.06
C ARG A 54 -18.39 6.65 -14.42
N GLY A 55 -18.04 7.26 -15.56
CA GLY A 55 -18.76 8.44 -16.09
C GLY A 55 -17.90 9.37 -16.95
N ARG A 56 -18.52 10.40 -17.57
CA ARG A 56 -17.80 11.50 -18.26
C ARG A 56 -17.47 12.61 -17.26
N GLY A 57 -16.22 12.66 -16.81
CA GLY A 57 -15.69 13.73 -15.96
C GLY A 57 -15.95 13.55 -14.46
N ILE A 58 -15.28 14.36 -13.65
CA ILE A 58 -15.42 14.34 -12.19
C ILE A 58 -16.43 15.44 -11.79
N GLY A 59 -17.68 15.04 -11.57
CA GLY A 59 -18.70 15.93 -11.00
C GLY A 59 -18.41 16.23 -9.53
N ASP A 60 -19.06 17.26 -8.97
CA ASP A 60 -18.79 17.70 -7.59
C ASP A 60 -19.12 16.62 -6.54
N SER A 61 -20.10 15.76 -6.81
CA SER A 61 -20.39 14.59 -5.98
C SER A 61 -19.23 13.58 -5.96
N LEU A 62 -18.64 13.29 -7.12
CA LEU A 62 -17.47 12.41 -7.24
C LEU A 62 -16.22 13.03 -6.63
N ARG A 63 -16.04 14.36 -6.75
CA ARG A 63 -14.98 15.09 -6.05
C ARG A 63 -15.11 14.98 -4.53
N THR A 64 -16.32 15.18 -4.01
CA THR A 64 -16.60 15.07 -2.58
C THR A 64 -16.36 13.64 -2.09
N GLN A 65 -16.83 12.64 -2.84
CA GLN A 65 -16.58 11.24 -2.53
C GLN A 65 -15.10 10.90 -2.55
N TRP A 66 -14.34 11.43 -3.52
CA TRP A 66 -12.89 11.25 -3.56
C TRP A 66 -12.20 11.87 -2.34
N LEU A 67 -12.56 13.09 -1.96
CA LEU A 67 -12.00 13.79 -0.80
C LEU A 67 -12.24 13.00 0.49
N LEU A 68 -13.48 12.55 0.73
CA LEU A 68 -13.84 11.76 1.92
C LEU A 68 -13.16 10.38 1.92
N SER A 69 -13.06 9.74 0.77
CA SER A 69 -12.39 8.44 0.66
C SER A 69 -10.88 8.56 0.88
N ARG A 70 -10.28 9.65 0.40
CA ARG A 70 -8.85 9.92 0.60
C ARG A 70 -8.55 10.25 2.06
N SER A 71 -9.40 11.02 2.74
CA SER A 71 -9.24 11.26 4.18
C SER A 71 -9.35 9.95 4.96
N ALA A 72 -10.33 9.10 4.67
CA ALA A 72 -10.43 7.79 5.31
C ALA A 72 -9.19 6.90 5.09
N CYS A 73 -8.60 6.91 3.89
CA CYS A 73 -7.36 6.19 3.63
C CYS A 73 -6.16 6.80 4.39
N ALA A 74 -6.13 8.12 4.57
CA ALA A 74 -5.10 8.79 5.36
C ALA A 74 -5.23 8.46 6.86
N ASP A 75 -6.46 8.35 7.38
CA ASP A 75 -6.72 7.93 8.76
C ASP A 75 -6.25 6.48 8.97
N MET A 76 -6.55 5.58 8.04
CA MET A 76 -6.04 4.20 8.08
C MET A 76 -4.51 4.15 8.05
N ASN A 77 -3.88 4.96 7.20
CA ASN A 77 -2.42 5.06 7.14
C ASN A 77 -1.85 5.60 8.47
N SER A 78 -2.48 6.60 9.05
CA SER A 78 -2.06 7.18 10.34
C SER A 78 -2.21 6.18 11.48
N ALA A 79 -3.32 5.44 11.53
CA ALA A 79 -3.52 4.38 12.52
C ALA A 79 -2.50 3.24 12.35
N MET A 80 -2.16 2.87 11.11
CA MET A 80 -1.11 1.89 10.85
C MET A 80 0.27 2.38 11.30
N GLN A 81 0.57 3.68 11.12
CA GLN A 81 1.80 4.30 11.60
C GLN A 81 1.88 4.31 13.13
N GLU A 82 0.78 4.63 13.82
CA GLU A 82 0.69 4.60 15.27
C GLU A 82 0.92 3.17 15.83
N VAL A 83 0.28 2.16 15.23
CA VAL A 83 0.44 0.75 15.63
C VAL A 83 1.86 0.23 15.38
N THR A 84 2.52 0.72 14.33
CA THR A 84 3.86 0.26 13.93
C THR A 84 5.00 1.13 14.47
N GLY A 85 4.69 2.23 15.17
CA GLY A 85 5.68 3.18 15.68
C GLY A 85 6.51 3.87 14.58
N SER A 86 5.99 3.92 13.35
CA SER A 86 6.70 4.42 12.17
C SER A 86 6.14 5.77 11.73
N GLU A 87 6.78 6.88 12.09
CA GLU A 87 6.40 8.21 11.59
C GLU A 87 6.94 8.40 10.17
N ASN A 88 6.10 8.21 9.16
CA ASN A 88 6.51 8.42 7.77
C ASN A 88 6.26 9.88 7.41
N THR A 89 7.22 10.77 7.66
CA THR A 89 7.21 12.12 7.07
C THR A 89 7.29 11.99 5.56
N THR A 90 6.16 12.20 4.88
CA THR A 90 6.13 12.36 3.43
C THR A 90 6.87 13.66 3.13
N SER A 91 8.13 13.58 2.68
CA SER A 91 8.86 14.75 2.18
C SER A 91 8.09 15.33 0.99
N GLY A 92 7.59 16.55 1.16
CA GLY A 92 6.82 17.29 0.16
C GLY A 92 7.68 17.86 -0.97
#